data_AF-A0A6A7LQ71-F1
#
_entry.id   AF-A0A6A7LQ71-F1
#
_cell.length_a   1.000
_cell.length_b   1.000
_cell.length_c   1.000
_cell.angle_alpha   90.00
_cell.angle_beta   90.00
_cell.angle_gamma   90.00
#
_symmetry.space_group_name_H-M   'P 1'
#
loop_
_entity.id
_entity.type
_entity.pdbx_description
1 polymer ?
#
loop_
_entity_poly.entity_id
_entity_poly.type
_entity_poly.pdbx_seq_one_letter_code
_entity_poly.pdbx_strand_id
1 'polypeptide(L)'
;MFIQFLVAFVQALFTVLFWAIIGRALLSWFRISPSNPFFPLKAILDQITDPILGPLRRVVPTIGMIDITPIVALLLLQFAQALLITALNNVARGF
;
A
#
# COMPACT_ATOMS: atom_id res chain seq x y z
N MET A 1 -11.80 -9.62 -23.11
CA MET A 1 -10.40 -10.02 -22.82
C MET A 1 -9.59 -8.87 -22.22
N PHE A 2 -9.54 -7.69 -22.84
CA PHE A 2 -8.78 -6.53 -22.34
C PHE A 2 -9.18 -6.07 -20.91
N ILE A 3 -10.48 -5.93 -20.61
CA ILE A 3 -10.90 -5.51 -19.26
C ILE A 3 -10.48 -6.50 -18.17
N GLN A 4 -10.52 -7.81 -18.46
CA GLN A 4 -10.08 -8.83 -17.51
C GLN A 4 -8.58 -8.72 -17.21
N PHE A 5 -7.77 -8.39 -18.24
CA PHE A 5 -6.35 -8.08 -18.04
C PHE A 5 -6.17 -6.84 -17.13
N LEU A 6 -6.94 -5.77 -17.34
CA LEU A 6 -6.89 -4.58 -16.47
C LEU A 6 -7.27 -4.90 -15.02
N VAL A 7 -8.33 -5.69 -14.82
CA VAL A 7 -8.75 -6.12 -13.47
C VAL A 7 -7.63 -6.92 -12.79
N ALA A 8 -7.02 -7.87 -13.49
CA ALA A 8 -5.90 -8.66 -12.95
C ALA A 8 -4.68 -7.80 -12.63
N PHE A 9 -4.34 -6.83 -13.50
CA PHE A 9 -3.26 -5.89 -13.26
C PHE A 9 -3.50 -5.03 -12.02
N VAL A 10 -4.71 -4.48 -11.87
CA VAL A 10 -5.11 -3.73 -10.68
C VAL A 10 -5.04 -4.60 -9.43
N GLN A 11 -5.54 -5.83 -9.48
CA GLN A 11 -5.45 -6.76 -8.36
C GLN A 11 -4.00 -7.04 -7.94
N ALA A 12 -3.12 -7.29 -8.90
CA ALA A 12 -1.70 -7.52 -8.64
C ALA A 12 -1.03 -6.29 -8.02
N LEU A 13 -1.27 -5.10 -8.59
CA LEU A 13 -0.72 -3.83 -8.09
C LEU A 13 -1.11 -3.57 -6.64
N PHE A 14 -2.40 -3.68 -6.32
CA PHE A 14 -2.90 -3.45 -4.97
C PHE A 14 -2.38 -4.51 -3.98
N THR A 15 -2.23 -5.76 -4.42
CA THR A 15 -1.63 -6.83 -3.60
C THR A 15 -0.17 -6.55 -3.26
N VAL A 16 0.62 -6.09 -4.24
CA VAL A 16 2.02 -5.70 -4.01
C VAL A 16 2.10 -4.53 -3.04
N LEU A 17 1.26 -3.49 -3.22
CA LEU A 17 1.22 -2.34 -2.31
C LEU A 17 0.81 -2.73 -0.89
N PHE A 18 -0.16 -3.63 -0.75
CA PHE A 18 -0.62 -4.14 0.55
C PHE A 18 0.54 -4.81 1.31
N TRP A 19 1.24 -5.74 0.66
CA TRP A 19 2.40 -6.41 1.27
C TRP A 19 3.59 -5.48 1.48
N ALA A 20 3.81 -4.50 0.61
CA ALA A 20 4.85 -3.50 0.80
C ALA A 20 4.59 -2.63 2.04
N ILE A 21 3.34 -2.20 2.26
CA ILE A 21 2.95 -1.43 3.46
C ILE A 21 3.11 -2.28 4.73
N ILE A 22 2.69 -3.56 4.70
CA ILE A 22 2.92 -4.49 5.82
C ILE A 22 4.42 -4.64 6.07
N GLY A 23 5.20 -4.94 5.04
CA GLY A 23 6.65 -5.10 5.15
C GLY A 23 7.30 -3.87 5.78
N ARG A 24 6.92 -2.67 5.34
CA ARG A 24 7.40 -1.41 5.92
C ARG A 24 6.99 -1.27 7.39
N ALA A 25 5.75 -1.55 7.74
CA ALA A 25 5.27 -1.48 9.12
C ALA A 25 6.04 -2.44 10.03
N LEU A 26 6.26 -3.67 9.57
CA LEU A 26 7.06 -4.66 10.31
C LEU A 26 8.52 -4.19 10.46
N LEU A 27 9.15 -3.72 9.39
CA LEU A 27 10.52 -3.20 9.43
C LEU A 27 10.66 -1.96 10.32
N SER A 28 9.58 -1.17 10.52
CA SER A 28 9.61 0.01 11.39
C SER A 28 9.82 -0.30 12.88
N TRP A 29 9.50 -1.53 13.33
CA TRP A 29 9.81 -1.98 14.69
C TRP A 29 11.29 -2.31 14.91
N PHE A 30 12.04 -2.49 13.83
CA PHE A 30 13.48 -2.75 13.90
C PHE A 30 14.27 -1.44 13.70
N ARG A 31 15.32 -1.26 14.50
CA ARG A 31 16.24 -0.13 14.34
C ARG A 31 17.20 -0.41 13.18
N ILE A 32 16.76 -0.13 11.95
CA ILE A 32 17.54 -0.34 10.73
C ILE A 32 18.30 0.95 10.39
N SER A 33 19.62 0.93 10.57
CA SER A 33 20.55 1.99 10.17
C SER A 33 21.07 1.77 8.74
N PRO A 34 21.67 2.79 8.08
CA PRO A 34 22.31 2.64 6.77
C PRO A 34 23.39 1.56 6.67
N SER A 35 24.05 1.23 7.80
CA SER A 35 25.02 0.15 7.89
C SER A 35 24.41 -1.26 8.00
N ASN A 36 23.10 -1.36 8.17
CA ASN A 36 22.40 -2.63 8.32
C ASN A 36 22.16 -3.30 6.93
N PRO A 37 22.40 -4.62 6.78
CA PRO A 37 22.16 -5.33 5.52
C PRO A 37 20.74 -5.22 4.96
N PHE A 38 19.73 -4.99 5.82
CA PHE A 38 18.33 -4.83 5.42
C PHE A 38 17.97 -3.40 5.00
N PHE A 39 18.91 -2.45 5.09
CA PHE A 39 18.66 -1.06 4.70
C PHE A 39 18.19 -0.87 3.25
N PRO A 40 18.76 -1.56 2.24
CA PRO A 40 18.29 -1.43 0.86
C PRO A 40 16.82 -1.83 0.69
N LEU A 41 16.39 -2.92 1.35
CA LEU A 41 14.99 -3.34 1.33
C LEU A 41 14.09 -2.30 1.98
N LYS A 42 14.48 -1.78 3.16
CA LYS A 42 13.73 -0.72 3.82
C LYS A 42 13.60 0.52 2.92
N ALA A 43 14.68 0.94 2.27
CA ALA A 43 14.69 2.11 1.38
C ALA A 43 13.75 1.92 0.19
N ILE A 44 13.72 0.74 -0.42
CA ILE A 44 12.79 0.43 -1.52
C ILE A 44 11.34 0.48 -1.02
N LEU A 45 11.05 -0.12 0.13
CA LEU A 45 9.71 -0.10 0.71
C LEU A 45 9.26 1.32 1.08
N ASP A 46 10.15 2.14 1.63
CA ASP A 46 9.89 3.55 1.89
C ASP A 46 9.54 4.28 0.58
N GLN A 47 10.34 4.13 -0.48
CA GLN A 47 10.09 4.78 -1.78
C GLN A 47 8.75 4.36 -2.42
N ILE A 48 8.41 3.06 -2.39
CA ILE A 48 7.17 2.55 -2.99
C ILE A 48 5.94 3.03 -2.20
N THR A 49 6.04 3.08 -0.87
CA THR A 49 4.87 3.32 -0.01
C THR A 49 4.73 4.76 0.46
N ASP A 50 5.77 5.59 0.40
CA ASP A 50 5.75 7.01 0.79
C ASP A 50 4.71 7.87 0.05
N PRO A 51 4.46 7.68 -1.25
CA PRO A 51 3.39 8.40 -1.93
C PRO A 51 2.00 8.17 -1.31
N ILE A 52 1.79 7.04 -0.64
CA ILE A 52 0.55 6.68 0.04
C ILE A 52 0.60 7.08 1.52
N LEU A 53 1.67 6.67 2.23
CA LEU A 53 1.80 6.86 3.68
C LEU A 53 2.17 8.29 4.06
N GLY A 54 2.97 8.98 3.25
CA GLY A 54 3.42 10.35 3.50
C GLY A 54 2.27 11.36 3.62
N PRO A 55 1.33 11.41 2.67
CA PRO A 55 0.13 12.25 2.80
C PRO A 55 -0.75 11.85 3.99
N LEU A 56 -0.93 10.54 4.23
CA LEU A 56 -1.77 10.06 5.34
C LEU A 56 -1.19 10.43 6.70
N ARG A 57 0.14 10.40 6.88
CA ARG A 57 0.82 10.85 8.12
C ARG A 57 0.55 12.31 8.48
N ARG A 58 0.14 13.14 7.52
CA ARG A 58 -0.22 14.55 7.78
C ARG A 58 -1.59 14.69 8.43
N VAL A 59 -2.45 13.68 8.28
CA VAL A 59 -3.84 13.69 8.74
C VAL A 59 -4.06 12.72 9.89
N VAL A 60 -3.37 11.58 9.86
CA VAL A 60 -3.46 10.53 10.86
C VAL A 60 -2.53 10.88 12.04
N PRO A 61 -3.07 11.09 13.25
CA PRO A 61 -2.23 11.35 14.42
C PRO A 61 -1.46 10.09 14.82
N THR A 62 -0.22 10.26 15.26
CA THR A 62 0.55 9.20 15.89
C THR A 62 0.00 8.92 17.30
N ILE A 63 -0.27 7.65 17.63
CA ILE A 63 -0.71 7.26 18.98
C ILE A 63 0.53 6.83 19.77
N GLY A 64 1.02 7.73 20.63
CA GLY A 64 2.26 7.52 21.37
C GLY A 64 3.46 7.39 20.42
N MET A 65 4.19 6.28 20.51
CA MET A 65 5.34 5.97 19.64
C MET A 65 4.97 5.10 18.42
N ILE A 66 3.70 4.75 18.24
CA ILE A 66 3.26 3.82 17.19
C ILE A 66 2.66 4.61 16.02
N ASP A 67 3.26 4.42 14.84
CA ASP A 67 2.69 4.90 13.58
C ASP A 67 1.50 3.99 13.19
N ILE A 68 0.28 4.48 13.40
CA ILE A 68 -0.95 3.78 13.00
C ILE A 68 -1.30 4.00 11.51
N THR A 69 -0.56 4.87 10.82
CA THR A 69 -0.80 5.21 9.40
C THR A 69 -0.83 3.97 8.50
N PRO A 70 0.04 2.95 8.67
CA PRO A 70 -0.03 1.73 7.87
C PRO A 70 -1.40 1.04 7.95
N ILE A 71 -2.03 0.99 9.13
CA ILE A 71 -3.34 0.35 9.30
C ILE A 71 -4.40 1.12 8.51
N VAL A 72 -4.44 2.45 8.68
CA VAL A 72 -5.36 3.32 7.94
C VAL A 72 -5.15 3.20 6.43
N ALA A 73 -3.89 3.17 6.00
CA ALA A 73 -3.54 3.01 4.59
C ALA A 73 -3.98 1.67 4.02
N LEU A 74 -3.83 0.55 4.76
CA LEU A 74 -4.28 -0.76 4.32
C LEU A 74 -5.81 -0.80 4.13
N LEU A 75 -6.57 -0.20 5.05
CA LEU A 75 -8.03 -0.11 4.93
C LEU A 75 -8.45 0.71 3.71
N LEU A 76 -7.85 1.89 3.52
CA LEU A 76 -8.11 2.74 2.35
C LEU A 76 -7.71 2.05 1.05
N LEU A 77 -6.60 1.34 1.04
CA LEU A 77 -6.10 0.60 -0.11
C LEU A 77 -7.07 -0.52 -0.51
N GLN A 78 -7.55 -1.31 0.45
CA GLN A 78 -8.54 -2.37 0.20
C GLN A 78 -9.88 -1.80 -0.29
N PHE A 79 -10.34 -0.71 0.33
CA PHE A 79 -11.56 -0.03 -0.09
C PHE A 79 -11.44 0.51 -1.53
N ALA A 80 -10.34 1.19 -1.86
CA ALA A 80 -10.06 1.68 -3.19
C ALA A 80 -9.96 0.54 -4.22
N GLN A 81 -9.35 -0.59 -3.86
CA GLN A 81 -9.28 -1.78 -4.70
C GLN A 81 -10.68 -2.30 -5.06
N ALA A 82 -11.54 -2.47 -4.06
CA ALA A 82 -12.89 -2.99 -4.24
C ALA A 82 -13.74 -2.07 -5.12
N LEU A 83 -13.65 -0.75 -4.90
CA LEU A 83 -14.33 0.25 -5.73
C LEU A 83 -13.86 0.19 -7.18
N LEU A 84 -12.55 0.16 -7.41
CA LEU A 84 -11.98 0.18 -8.75
C LEU A 84 -12.32 -1.10 -9.53
N ILE A 85 -12.21 -2.27 -8.89
CA ILE A 85 -12.59 -3.55 -9.51
C ILE A 85 -14.09 -3.57 -9.84
N THR A 86 -14.93 -3.08 -8.91
CA THR A 86 -16.38 -2.99 -9.15
C THR A 86 -16.69 -2.08 -10.33
N ALA A 87 -16.06 -0.90 -10.41
CA ALA A 87 -16.22 0.03 -11.51
C ALA A 87 -15.79 -0.59 -12.85
N LEU A 88 -14.62 -1.23 -12.91
CA LEU A 88 -14.13 -1.90 -14.12
C LEU A 88 -15.05 -3.03 -14.59
N ASN A 89 -15.57 -3.82 -13.64
CA ASN A 89 -16.52 -4.89 -13.96
C ASN A 89 -17.88 -4.35 -14.43
N ASN A 90 -18.36 -3.26 -13.87
CA ASN A 90 -19.60 -2.62 -14.33
C ASN A 90 -19.46 -2.08 -15.75
N VAL A 91 -18.32 -1.46 -16.06
CA VAL A 91 -18.00 -1.05 -17.43
C VAL A 91 -17.96 -2.26 -18.37
N ALA A 92 -17.34 -3.37 -17.95
CA ALA A 92 -17.27 -4.59 -18.76
C ALA A 92 -18.65 -5.21 -19.09
N ARG A 93 -19.64 -5.05 -18.20
CA ARG A 93 -21.00 -5.57 -18.36
C ARG A 93 -21.92 -4.64 -19.16
N GLY A 94 -21.57 -3.36 -19.26
CA GLY A 94 -22.33 -2.36 -20.00
C GLY A 94 -22.02 -2.30 -21.49
N PHE A 95 -20.98 -3.01 -21.94
CA PHE A 95 -20.64 -3.28 -23.33
C PHE A 95 -21.06 -4.70 -23.71
#